data_AF-A0A3M1CR68-F1
#
_entry.id   AF-A0A3M1CR68-F1
#
_cell.length_a   1.000
_cell.length_b   1.000
_cell.length_c   1.000
_cell.angle_alpha   90.00
_cell.angle_beta   90.00
_cell.angle_gamma   90.00
#
_symmetry.space_group_name_H-M   'P 1'
#
loop_
_entity.id
_entity.type
_entity.pdbx_description
1 polymer ?
#
loop_
_entity_poly.entity_id
_entity_poly.type
_entity_poly.pdbx_seq_one_letter_code
_entity_poly.pdbx_strand_id
1 'polypeptide(L)' 'MAIHSADELIAQAVATAQQGKRPVVAVAAAQDGDVIEAVVEAHAEGFLDGILVGDADRIKALADEKQA' A
#
# COMPACT_ATOMS: atom_id res chain seq x y z
N MET A 1 2.33 -5.94 24.89
CA MET A 1 2.47 -4.47 24.92
C MET A 1 1.12 -3.90 24.52
N ALA A 2 0.53 -3.03 25.32
CA ALA A 2 -0.72 -2.38 24.97
C ALA A 2 -0.40 -1.09 24.20
N ILE A 3 -1.10 -0.84 23.11
CA ILE A 3 -1.01 0.38 22.30
C ILE A 3 -2.09 1.34 22.82
N HIS A 4 -1.72 2.59 23.13
CA HIS A 4 -2.59 3.54 23.81
C HIS A 4 -2.93 4.80 22.98
N SER A 5 -2.28 4.98 21.82
CA SER A 5 -2.54 6.10 20.91
C SER A 5 -2.42 5.69 19.44
N ALA A 6 -2.94 6.53 18.55
CA ALA A 6 -2.80 6.34 17.11
C ALA A 6 -1.32 6.45 16.67
N ASP A 7 -0.56 7.37 17.25
CA ASP A 7 0.86 7.55 16.95
C ASP A 7 1.68 6.31 17.33
N GLU A 8 1.38 5.69 18.49
CA GLU A 8 2.01 4.44 18.89
C GLU A 8 1.67 3.29 17.94
N LEU A 9 0.43 3.25 17.43
CA LEU A 9 -0.01 2.25 16.46
C LEU A 9 0.74 2.38 15.13
N ILE A 10 0.86 3.61 14.61
CA ILE A 10 1.57 3.91 13.36
C ILE A 10 3.06 3.58 13.52
N ALA A 11 3.69 4.01 14.61
CA ALA A 11 5.09 3.71 14.90
C ALA A 11 5.34 2.20 14.96
N GLN A 12 4.44 1.44 15.59
CA GLN A 12 4.55 -0.02 15.65
C GLN A 12 4.37 -0.68 14.28
N ALA A 13 3.47 -0.17 13.43
CA ALA A 13 3.26 -0.68 12.08
C ALA A 13 4.50 -0.47 11.20
N VAL A 14 5.08 0.73 11.24
CA VAL A 14 6.34 1.06 10.52
C VAL A 14 7.49 0.18 11.02
N ALA A 15 7.64 0.05 12.33
CA ALA A 15 8.66 -0.83 12.91
C ALA A 15 8.49 -2.30 12.48
N THR A 16 7.25 -2.75 12.24
CA THR A 16 6.96 -4.10 11.74
C THR A 16 7.32 -4.24 10.26
N ALA A 17 6.99 -3.25 9.43
CA ALA A 17 7.33 -3.24 8.01
C ALA A 17 8.86 -3.23 7.78
N GLN A 18 9.61 -2.54 8.63
CA GLN A 18 11.08 -2.51 8.59
C GLN A 18 11.77 -3.82 9.00
N GLN A 19 11.03 -4.83 9.48
CA GLN A 19 11.60 -6.16 9.79
C GLN A 19 11.94 -6.98 8.53
N GLY A 20 11.74 -6.41 7.33
CA GLY A 20 12.12 -7.02 6.05
C GLY A 20 11.15 -8.10 5.56
N LYS A 21 10.04 -8.33 6.26
CA LYS A 21 8.95 -9.15 5.76
C LYS A 21 8.14 -8.29 4.78
N ARG A 22 8.09 -8.71 3.52
CA ARG A 22 7.28 -8.09 2.47
C ARG A 22 5.98 -8.89 2.29
N PRO A 23 4.93 -8.63 3.08
CA PRO A 23 3.65 -9.31 2.92
C PRO A 23 3.06 -9.00 1.54
N VAL A 24 2.34 -9.98 1.00
CA VAL A 24 1.54 -9.79 -0.21
C VAL A 24 0.15 -9.30 0.19
N VAL A 25 -0.26 -8.14 -0.30
CA VAL A 25 -1.56 -7.50 0.00
C VAL A 25 -2.41 -7.47 -1.25
N ALA A 26 -3.56 -8.15 -1.21
CA ALA A 26 -4.55 -8.10 -2.28
C ALA A 26 -5.51 -6.94 -2.06
N VAL A 27 -5.66 -6.08 -3.08
CA VAL A 27 -6.46 -4.86 -3.03
C VAL A 27 -7.60 -4.94 -4.03
N ALA A 28 -8.82 -5.14 -3.51
CA ALA A 28 -10.04 -5.22 -4.32
C ALA A 28 -10.54 -3.85 -4.83
N ALA A 29 -10.12 -2.76 -4.19
CA ALA A 29 -10.48 -1.40 -4.56
C ALA A 29 -9.39 -0.71 -5.42
N ALA A 30 -8.75 -1.46 -6.32
CA ALA A 30 -7.60 -0.98 -7.09
C ALA A 30 -7.92 0.09 -8.15
N GLN A 31 -9.19 0.47 -8.34
CA GLN A 31 -9.61 1.53 -9.28
C GLN A 31 -9.84 2.88 -8.61
N ASP A 32 -9.34 3.03 -7.39
CA ASP A 32 -9.27 4.30 -6.67
C ASP A 32 -7.83 4.82 -6.76
N GLY A 33 -7.67 6.07 -7.20
CA GLY A 33 -6.35 6.65 -7.45
C GLY A 33 -5.50 6.77 -6.18
N ASP A 34 -6.11 7.10 -5.03
CA ASP A 34 -5.38 7.27 -3.77
C ASP A 34 -4.96 5.91 -3.21
N VAL A 35 -5.74 4.86 -3.49
CA VAL A 35 -5.39 3.48 -3.17
C VAL A 35 -4.20 2.99 -4.01
N ILE A 36 -4.21 3.27 -5.31
CA ILE A 36 -3.08 2.91 -6.19
C ILE A 36 -1.81 3.61 -5.71
N GLU A 37 -1.88 4.91 -5.45
CA GLU A 37 -0.77 5.74 -4.99
C GLU A 37 -0.16 5.18 -3.69
N ALA A 38 -0.99 4.90 -2.68
CA ALA A 38 -0.53 4.33 -1.41
C ALA A 38 0.14 2.96 -1.57
N VAL A 39 -0.36 2.10 -2.47
CA VAL A 39 0.23 0.77 -2.73
C VAL A 39 1.56 0.90 -3.46
N VAL A 40 1.66 1.83 -4.41
CA VAL A 40 2.89 2.11 -5.16
C VAL A 40 3.98 2.65 -4.24
N GLU A 41 3.66 3.61 -3.38
CA GLU A 41 4.58 4.14 -2.37
C GLU A 41 5.05 3.04 -1.42
N ALA A 42 4.13 2.28 -0.84
CA ALA A 42 4.46 1.19 0.08
C ALA A 42 5.30 0.09 -0.58
N HIS A 43 5.08 -0.19 -1.87
CA HIS A 43 5.92 -1.12 -2.63
C HIS A 43 7.33 -0.55 -2.88
N ALA A 44 7.44 0.74 -3.25
CA ALA A 44 8.71 1.43 -3.46
C ALA A 44 9.56 1.53 -2.19
N GLU A 45 8.92 1.72 -1.04
CA GLU A 45 9.56 1.72 0.30
C GLU A 45 9.89 0.31 0.81
N GLY A 46 9.47 -0.73 0.07
CA GLY A 46 9.76 -2.13 0.42
C GLY A 46 8.89 -2.67 1.56
N PHE A 47 7.78 -2.03 1.89
CA PHE A 47 6.88 -2.47 2.97
C PHE A 47 6.00 -3.65 2.59
N LEU A 48 5.63 -3.79 1.31
CA LEU A 48 4.74 -4.85 0.84
C LEU A 48 4.95 -5.16 -0.66
N ASP A 49 4.32 -6.25 -1.10
CA ASP A 49 4.04 -6.52 -2.50
C ASP A 49 2.52 -6.46 -2.73
N GLY A 50 2.07 -5.78 -3.79
CA GLY A 50 0.65 -5.56 -4.07
C GLY A 50 0.08 -6.50 -5.13
N ILE A 51 -1.13 -7.02 -4.92
CA ILE A 51 -1.97 -7.64 -5.96
C ILE A 51 -3.19 -6.74 -6.16
N LEU A 52 -3.23 -6.04 -7.29
CA LEU A 52 -4.35 -5.18 -7.65
C LEU A 52 -5.43 -6.02 -8.36
N VAL A 53 -6.65 -5.98 -7.86
CA VAL A 53 -7.78 -6.76 -8.39
C VAL A 53 -8.82 -5.82 -8.99
N GLY A 54 -9.14 -6.02 -10.27
CA GLY A 54 -10.11 -5.22 -11.01
C GLY A 54 -9.87 -5.26 -12.52
N ASP A 55 -10.46 -4.32 -13.26
CA ASP A 55 -10.15 -4.09 -14.68
C ASP A 55 -8.72 -3.58 -14.84
N ALA A 56 -7.87 -4.39 -15.46
CA ALA A 56 -6.45 -4.11 -15.61
C ALA A 56 -6.16 -2.86 -16.46
N ASP A 57 -6.96 -2.58 -17.48
CA ASP A 57 -6.73 -1.44 -18.37
C ASP A 57 -7.11 -0.13 -17.67
N ARG A 58 -8.21 -0.15 -16.91
CA ARG A 58 -8.61 1.00 -16.09
C ARG A 58 -7.61 1.28 -14.96
N ILE A 59 -7.08 0.23 -14.31
CA ILE A 59 -6.06 0.39 -13.26
C ILE A 59 -4.79 1.03 -13.82
N LYS A 60 -4.32 0.57 -14.99
CA LYS A 60 -3.15 1.16 -15.66
C LYS A 60 -3.37 2.62 -16.02
N ALA A 61 -4.52 2.96 -16.61
CA ALA A 61 -4.84 4.33 -16.96
C ALA A 61 -4.82 5.27 -15.74
N LEU A 62 -5.42 4.85 -14.62
CA LEU A 62 -5.39 5.62 -13.37
C LEU A 62 -3.98 5.76 -12.78
N ALA A 63 -3.17 4.70 -12.89
CA ALA A 63 -1.77 4.74 -12.44
C ALA A 63 -0.93 5.72 -13.29
N ASP A 64 -1.14 5.73 -14.62
CA ASP A 64 -0.44 6.64 -15.53
C ASP A 64 -0.85 8.10 -15.30
N GLU A 65 -2.14 8.37 -15.06
CA GLU A 65 -2.66 9.72 -14.74
C GLU A 65 -2.04 10.32 -13.47
N LYS A 66 -1.73 9.50 -12.48
CA LYS A 66 -1.14 9.93 -11.20
C LYS A 66 0.39 10.10 -11.25
N GLN A 67 1.05 9.60 -12.30
CA GLN A 67 2.50 9.74 -12.51
C GLN A 67 2.89 10.91 -13.43
N ALA A 68 1.91 11.61 -14.02
CA ALA A 68 2.10 12.79 -14.87
C ALA A 68 2.12 14.10 -14.07
#